data_AF-A0A8K0KRK4-F1
#
_entry.id   AF-A0A8K0KRK4-F1
#
_cell.length_a   1.000
_cell.length_b   1.000
_cell.length_c   1.000
_cell.angle_alpha   90.00
_cell.angle_beta   90.00
_cell.angle_gamma   90.00
#
_symmetry.space_group_name_H-M   'P 1'
#
loop_
_entity.id
_entity.type
_entity.pdbx_description
1 polymer ?
#
loop_
_entity_poly.entity_id
_entity_poly.type
_entity_poly.pdbx_seq_one_letter_code
_entity_poly.pdbx_strand_id
1 'polypeptide(L)' 'MHRQGRGEGHNVPAVTACPDLPRWLSEEGVRSLGDSSDNRRLPEHARRLFCDAYMCMYQSPDVMMYR' A
#
# COMPACT_ATOMS: atom_id res chain seq x y z
N MET A 1 9.74 5.90 -8.95
CA MET A 1 9.21 7.04 -9.73
C MET A 1 9.97 7.08 -11.04
N HIS A 2 9.28 6.94 -12.17
CA HIS A 2 9.91 7.03 -13.49
C HIS A 2 9.71 8.44 -14.05
N ARG A 3 10.80 9.04 -14.51
CA ARG A 3 10.80 10.35 -15.18
C ARG A 3 11.24 10.14 -16.62
N GLN A 4 10.43 10.60 -17.56
CA GLN A 4 10.75 10.57 -18.98
C GLN A 4 11.36 11.92 -19.37
N GLY A 5 12.59 11.94 -19.89
CA GLY A 5 13.29 13.16 -20.30
C GLY A 5 14.15 13.80 -19.21
N ARG A 6 15.18 14.57 -19.62
CA ARG A 6 16.22 15.13 -18.73
C ARG A 6 15.92 16.56 -18.26
N GLY A 7 15.54 17.46 -19.18
CA GLY A 7 15.27 18.88 -18.91
C GLY A 7 13.82 19.15 -18.55
N GLU A 8 12.93 19.15 -19.54
CA GLU A 8 11.46 19.26 -19.36
C GLU A 8 10.79 17.89 -19.14
N GLY A 9 11.45 17.00 -18.39
CA GLY A 9 10.90 15.68 -18.17
C GLY A 9 9.69 15.70 -17.24
N HIS A 10 8.62 14.98 -17.60
CA HIS A 10 7.42 14.82 -16.78
C HIS A 10 7.41 13.48 -16.03
N ASN A 11 6.60 13.41 -14.96
CA ASN A 11 6.43 12.18 -14.19
C ASN A 11 5.47 11.25 -14.93
N VAL A 12 5.84 9.97 -15.02
CA VAL A 12 4.95 8.93 -15.55
C VAL A 12 4.23 8.28 -14.35
N PRO A 13 2.89 8.36 -14.27
CA PRO A 13 2.14 7.68 -13.23
C PRO A 13 2.27 6.16 -13.43
N ALA A 14 2.35 5.42 -12.33
CA ALA A 14 2.41 3.98 -12.33
C ALA A 14 1.37 3.42 -11.36
N VAL A 15 0.69 2.37 -11.81
CA VAL A 15 -0.22 1.57 -10.98
C VAL A 15 0.34 0.16 -10.95
N THR A 16 0.62 -0.34 -9.76
CA THR A 16 1.12 -1.71 -9.55
C THR A 16 0.08 -2.47 -8.73
N ALA A 17 -0.24 -3.69 -9.15
CA ALA A 17 -1.12 -4.56 -8.37
C ALA A 17 -0.48 -4.89 -7.02
N CYS A 18 -1.30 -4.92 -5.97
CA CYS A 18 -0.88 -5.29 -4.61
C CYS A 18 -1.70 -6.49 -4.13
N PRO A 19 -1.45 -7.70 -4.67
CA PRO A 19 -2.27 -8.88 -4.39
C PRO A 19 -2.11 -9.41 -2.97
N ASP A 20 -1.01 -9.09 -2.29
CA ASP A 20 -0.74 -9.53 -0.92
C ASP A 20 -1.48 -8.71 0.14
N LEU A 21 -2.10 -7.58 -0.24
CA LEU A 21 -2.81 -6.69 0.68
C LEU A 21 -3.85 -7.42 1.54
N PRO A 22 -4.75 -8.28 1.01
CA PRO A 22 -5.71 -9.00 1.82
C PRO A 22 -5.04 -9.96 2.81
N ARG A 23 -3.91 -10.58 2.42
CA ARG A 23 -3.14 -11.46 3.30
C ARG A 23 -2.55 -10.67 4.46
N TRP A 24 -1.95 -9.51 4.22
CA TRP A 24 -1.38 -8.68 5.28
C TRP A 24 -2.43 -8.17 6.27
N LEU A 25 -3.64 -7.91 5.79
CA LEU A 25 -4.78 -7.46 6.61
C LEU A 25 -5.53 -8.61 7.31
N SER A 26 -5.21 -9.86 7.00
CA SER A 26 -5.77 -11.01 7.72
C SER A 26 -5.21 -11.11 9.13
N GLU A 27 -5.91 -11.81 10.03
CA GLU A 27 -5.44 -12.01 11.41
C GLU A 27 -4.05 -12.66 11.47
N GLU A 28 -3.79 -13.66 10.64
CA GLU A 28 -2.48 -14.32 10.54
C GLU A 28 -1.41 -13.37 10.02
N GLY A 29 -1.74 -12.60 8.99
CA GLY A 29 -0.87 -11.59 8.41
C GLY A 29 -0.44 -10.54 9.42
N VAL A 30 -1.39 -9.96 10.14
CA VAL A 30 -1.12 -8.95 11.18
C VAL A 30 -0.24 -9.51 12.29
N ARG A 31 -0.47 -10.75 12.74
CA ARG A 31 0.41 -11.41 13.73
C ARG A 31 1.83 -11.57 13.19
N SER A 32 1.97 -12.13 12.00
CA SER A 32 3.27 -12.38 11.39
C SER A 32 4.08 -11.12 11.11
N LEU A 33 3.42 -10.02 10.71
CA LEU A 33 4.05 -8.73 10.47
C LEU A 33 4.33 -7.98 11.78
N GLY A 34 3.45 -8.10 12.78
CA GLY A 34 3.58 -7.47 14.09
C GLY A 34 4.73 -8.01 14.93
N ASP A 35 5.06 -9.30 14.77
CA ASP A 35 6.21 -9.92 15.44
C ASP A 35 7.57 -9.44 14.88
N SER A 36 7.58 -8.77 13.73
CA SER A 36 8.78 -8.18 13.16
C SER A 36 9.11 -6.86 13.86
N SER A 37 10.03 -6.89 14.81
CA SER A 37 10.53 -5.68 15.51
C SER A 37 11.24 -4.67 14.60
N ASP A 38 11.66 -5.11 13.41
CA ASP A 38 12.33 -4.28 12.41
C ASP A 38 11.43 -4.00 11.21
N ASN A 39 10.85 -2.79 11.18
CA ASN A 39 9.99 -2.32 10.09
C ASN A 39 10.70 -2.31 8.73
N ARG A 40 12.04 -2.32 8.68
CA ARG A 40 12.80 -2.37 7.41
C ARG A 40 12.75 -3.74 6.73
N ARG A 41 12.33 -4.77 7.47
CA ARG A 41 12.16 -6.14 6.95
C ARG A 41 10.78 -6.39 6.35
N LEU A 42 9.83 -5.47 6.55
CA LEU A 42 8.52 -5.56 5.96
C LEU A 42 8.60 -5.40 4.43
N PRO A 43 7.74 -6.11 3.66
CA PRO A 43 7.59 -5.87 2.23
C PRO A 43 7.32 -4.39 1.93
N GLU A 44 7.80 -3.86 0.81
CA GLU A 44 7.76 -2.43 0.54
C GLU A 44 6.35 -1.83 0.66
N HIS A 45 5.35 -2.44 0.02
CA HIS A 45 3.97 -1.96 0.08
C HIS A 45 3.34 -2.11 1.47
N ALA A 46 3.65 -3.20 2.20
CA ALA A 46 3.21 -3.36 3.58
C ALA A 46 3.81 -2.30 4.49
N ARG A 47 5.12 -2.05 4.39
CA ARG A 47 5.82 -1.02 5.16
C ARG A 47 5.20 0.37 4.92
N ARG A 48 4.98 0.73 3.66
CA ARG A 48 4.35 2.02 3.31
C ARG A 48 2.93 2.12 3.87
N LEU A 49 2.15 1.03 3.82
CA LEU A 49 0.80 1.01 4.35
C LEU A 49 0.77 1.15 5.88
N PHE A 50 1.58 0.38 6.61
CA PHE A 50 1.49 0.34 8.08
C PHE A 50 2.30 1.43 8.77
N CYS A 51 3.39 1.91 8.16
CA CYS A 51 4.29 2.87 8.79
C CYS A 51 4.13 4.30 8.24
N ASP A 52 3.67 4.46 7.00
CA ASP A 52 3.63 5.76 6.30
C ASP A 52 2.19 6.22 6.00
N ALA A 53 1.15 5.56 6.55
CA ALA A 53 -0.24 5.95 6.35
C ALA A 53 -0.55 7.33 6.93
N TYR A 54 -1.10 8.21 6.10
CA TYR A 54 -1.51 9.56 6.50
C TYR A 54 -3.01 9.67 6.77
N MET A 55 -3.85 9.03 5.94
CA MET A 55 -5.30 9.05 6.07
C MET A 55 -5.90 7.68 5.74
N CYS A 56 -6.93 7.30 6.49
CA CYS A 56 -7.80 6.17 6.17
C CYS A 56 -9.14 6.71 5.69
N MET A 57 -9.52 6.36 4.46
CA MET A 57 -10.79 6.79 3.86
C MET A 57 -11.83 5.69 4.08
N TYR A 58 -13.01 6.08 4.59
CA TYR A 58 -14.14 5.20 4.83
C TYR A 58 -15.35 5.68 4.04
N GLN A 59 -16.16 4.75 3.56
CA GLN A 59 -17.40 5.04 2.83
C GLN A 59 -18.55 4.17 3.34
N SER A 60 -19.79 4.64 3.19
CA SER A 60 -20.95 3.81 3.50
C SER A 60 -21.01 2.60 2.55
N PRO A 61 -21.25 1.38 3.05
CA PRO A 61 -21.45 0.21 2.20
C PRO A 61 -22.61 0.36 1.20
N ASP A 62 -23.61 1.19 1.54
CA ASP A 62 -24.84 1.36 0.76
C ASP A 62 -24.65 2.19 -0.52
N VAL A 63 -23.53 2.93 -0.63
CA VAL A 63 -23.23 3.79 -1.78
C VAL A 63 -22.13 3.23 -2.69
N MET A 64 -21.68 1.98 -2.45
CA MET A 64 -20.64 1.36 -3.27
C MET A 64 -21.17 1.04 -4.67
N MET A 65 -20.48 1.55 -5.70
CA MET A 65 -20.90 1.45 -7.11
C MET A 65 -20.74 0.04 -7.72
N TYR A 66 -19.99 -0.85 -7.07
CA TYR A 66 -19.74 -2.22 -7.52
C TYR A 66 -19.73 -3.19 -6.33
N ARG A 67 -20.24 -4.41 -6.54
CA ARG A 67 -20.16 -5.54 -5.62
C ARG A 67 -19.18 -6.57 -6.15
#